data_AF-A0A7V0IGP7-F1
#
_entry.id   AF-A0A7V0IGP7-F1
#
_cell.length_a   1.000
_cell.length_b   1.000
_cell.length_c   1.000
_cell.angle_alpha   90.00
_cell.angle_beta   90.00
_cell.angle_gamma   90.00
#
_symmetry.space_group_name_H-M   'P 1'
#
loop_
_entity.id
_entity.type
_entity.pdbx_description
1 polymer ?
#
loop_
_entity_poly.entity_id
_entity_poly.type
_entity_poly.pdbx_seq_one_letter_code
_entity_poly.pdbx_strand_id
1 'polypeptide(L)'
;LMEITNKCFWHGDTIDTIAARVGRGITYMFDRMLVKSLVVRVHDSETGNPLRAEVIIDGVTDTTFPARLCGYNGRYHRLLYPGTYTVRVRYDTLEQVFEDVRIGGGENTYIDVVFPDASVREIHTESEIDIKLLPESVRFVAPAGEVSIYDISGKRVYYADFAGALIVSRKNFSPGVYFARLSAGKCLINKKFVVIK
;
A
#
# COMPACT_ATOMS: atom_id res chain seq x y z
N LEU A 1 -10.44 -10.23 -14.45
CA LEU A 1 -10.09 -10.66 -15.82
C LEU A 1 -10.97 -9.89 -16.78
N MET A 2 -10.40 -9.16 -17.75
CA MET A 2 -11.18 -8.52 -18.81
C MET A 2 -10.97 -9.31 -20.09
N GLU A 3 -12.04 -9.93 -20.59
CA GLU A 3 -12.01 -10.67 -21.84
C GLU A 3 -12.28 -9.71 -23.01
N ILE A 4 -11.33 -9.61 -23.93
CA ILE A 4 -11.35 -8.65 -25.04
C ILE A 4 -11.53 -9.31 -26.42
N THR A 5 -11.44 -10.64 -26.44
CA THR A 5 -11.60 -11.51 -27.61
C THR A 5 -11.88 -12.94 -27.14
N ASN A 6 -12.59 -13.71 -27.97
CA ASN A 6 -12.92 -15.12 -27.75
C ASN A 6 -11.83 -16.10 -28.23
N LYS A 7 -10.66 -15.62 -28.64
CA LYS A 7 -9.50 -16.46 -28.97
C LYS A 7 -8.21 -15.89 -28.42
N CYS A 8 -7.26 -16.78 -28.14
CA CYS A 8 -5.96 -16.43 -27.58
C CYS A 8 -4.90 -16.05 -28.62
N PHE A 9 -5.12 -16.36 -29.91
CA PHE A 9 -4.12 -16.16 -30.98
C PHE A 9 -4.75 -15.49 -32.20
N TRP A 10 -4.08 -14.45 -32.71
CA TRP A 10 -4.52 -13.64 -33.85
C TRP A 10 -3.31 -13.22 -34.70
N HIS A 11 -3.56 -12.96 -35.98
CA HIS A 11 -2.57 -12.35 -36.88
C HIS A 11 -2.43 -10.84 -36.59
N GLY A 12 -1.30 -10.24 -36.97
CA GLY A 12 -0.95 -8.84 -36.66
C GLY A 12 -2.07 -7.86 -37.00
N ASP A 13 -2.63 -7.93 -38.21
CA ASP A 13 -3.68 -7.03 -38.70
C ASP A 13 -4.96 -7.06 -37.82
N THR A 14 -5.25 -8.23 -37.24
CA THR A 14 -6.37 -8.41 -36.32
C THR A 14 -6.05 -7.85 -34.92
N ILE A 15 -4.79 -7.94 -34.48
CA ILE A 15 -4.33 -7.36 -33.21
C ILE A 15 -4.50 -5.84 -33.25
N ASP A 16 -4.12 -5.18 -34.35
CA ASP A 16 -4.25 -3.74 -34.50
C ASP A 16 -5.71 -3.28 -34.41
N THR A 17 -6.62 -4.05 -35.03
CA THR A 17 -8.06 -3.79 -34.96
C THR A 17 -8.60 -3.94 -33.53
N ILE A 18 -8.17 -4.98 -32.80
CA ILE A 18 -8.54 -5.20 -31.40
C ILE A 18 -8.00 -4.06 -30.53
N ALA A 19 -6.74 -3.68 -30.71
CA ALA A 19 -6.11 -2.60 -29.96
C ALA A 19 -6.84 -1.26 -30.18
N ALA A 20 -7.18 -0.91 -31.43
CA ALA A 20 -7.91 0.31 -31.75
C ALA A 20 -9.32 0.34 -31.14
N ARG A 21 -9.98 -0.82 -31.04
CA ARG A 21 -11.32 -0.95 -30.43
C ARG A 21 -11.26 -0.86 -28.91
N VAL A 22 -10.34 -1.59 -28.29
CA VAL A 22 -10.26 -1.75 -26.84
C VAL A 22 -9.57 -0.57 -26.17
N GLY A 23 -8.62 0.07 -26.85
CA GLY A 23 -7.82 1.17 -26.32
C GLY A 23 -8.69 2.29 -25.74
N ARG A 24 -9.75 2.71 -26.44
CA ARG A 24 -10.69 3.74 -25.96
C ARG A 24 -11.37 3.35 -24.64
N GLY A 25 -11.78 2.10 -24.49
CA GLY A 25 -12.39 1.59 -23.26
C GLY A 25 -11.40 1.52 -22.10
N ILE A 26 -10.15 1.10 -22.39
CA ILE A 26 -9.07 1.07 -21.40
C ILE A 26 -8.73 2.49 -20.91
N THR A 27 -8.54 3.44 -21.82
CA THR A 27 -8.26 4.85 -21.46
C THR A 27 -9.39 5.43 -20.63
N TYR A 28 -10.65 5.20 -21.03
CA TYR A 28 -11.81 5.65 -20.26
C TYR A 28 -11.84 5.10 -18.82
N MET A 29 -11.44 3.84 -18.60
CA MET A 29 -11.33 3.29 -17.25
C MET A 29 -10.21 3.97 -16.45
N PHE A 30 -9.03 4.17 -17.05
CA PHE A 30 -7.92 4.83 -16.38
C PHE A 30 -8.24 6.29 -16.02
N ASP A 31 -8.87 7.03 -16.93
CA ASP A 31 -9.31 8.40 -16.66
C ASP A 31 -10.26 8.44 -15.46
N ARG A 32 -11.18 7.48 -15.37
CA ARG A 32 -12.13 7.31 -14.25
C ARG A 32 -11.48 6.84 -12.95
N MET A 33 -10.32 6.19 -12.99
CA MET A 33 -9.59 5.79 -11.78
C MET A 33 -8.88 6.98 -11.12
N LEU A 34 -8.57 8.03 -11.88
CA LEU A 34 -7.83 9.20 -11.42
C LEU A 34 -8.72 10.28 -10.79
N VAL A 35 -10.03 10.23 -11.02
CA VAL A 35 -11.03 11.18 -10.52
C VAL A 35 -12.18 10.44 -9.83
N LYS A 36 -13.03 11.14 -9.06
CA LYS A 36 -14.19 10.55 -8.34
C LYS A 36 -13.80 9.56 -7.25
N SER A 37 -12.67 9.80 -6.59
CA SER A 37 -12.25 9.01 -5.44
C SER A 37 -12.30 9.83 -4.15
N LEU A 38 -12.55 9.13 -3.05
CA LEU A 38 -12.20 9.58 -1.73
C LEU A 38 -10.72 9.30 -1.49
N VAL A 39 -9.98 10.33 -1.08
CA VAL A 39 -8.58 10.21 -0.68
C VAL A 39 -8.46 10.64 0.77
N VAL A 40 -8.14 9.70 1.64
CA VAL A 40 -7.88 9.98 3.06
C VAL A 40 -6.38 10.00 3.29
N ARG A 41 -5.89 11.02 3.99
CA ARG A 41 -4.50 11.14 4.43
C ARG A 41 -4.48 11.24 5.93
N VAL A 42 -3.78 10.32 6.58
CA VAL A 42 -3.76 10.24 8.04
C VAL A 42 -2.33 10.44 8.53
N HIS A 43 -2.17 11.37 9.46
CA HIS A 43 -0.89 11.68 10.07
C HIS A 43 -1.02 11.91 11.57
N ASP A 44 0.10 11.70 12.26
CA ASP A 44 0.31 12.08 13.65
C ASP A 44 0.50 13.60 13.73
N SER A 45 -0.19 14.29 14.65
CA SER A 45 -0.08 15.74 14.80
C SER A 45 1.28 16.22 15.30
N GLU A 46 1.96 15.41 16.12
CA GLU A 46 3.21 15.80 16.77
C GLU A 46 4.40 15.54 15.86
N THR A 47 4.45 14.33 15.29
CA THR A 47 5.60 13.90 14.48
C THR A 47 5.43 14.18 13.00
N GLY A 48 4.20 14.45 12.54
CA GLY A 48 3.86 14.55 11.12
C GLY A 48 3.97 13.21 10.38
N ASN A 49 4.22 12.10 11.09
CA ASN A 49 4.43 10.80 10.46
C ASN A 49 3.11 10.24 9.91
N PRO A 50 3.16 9.55 8.76
CA PRO A 50 1.99 8.88 8.21
C PRO A 50 1.52 7.73 9.09
N LEU A 51 0.19 7.62 9.28
CA LEU A 51 -0.42 6.59 10.11
C LEU A 51 -1.13 5.53 9.27
N ARG A 52 -0.98 4.26 9.64
CA ARG A 52 -1.72 3.13 9.05
C ARG A 52 -3.10 2.96 9.70
N ALA A 53 -3.92 4.00 9.59
CA ALA A 53 -5.28 4.01 10.11
C ALA A 53 -6.23 3.14 9.26
N GLU A 54 -7.26 2.60 9.89
CA GLU A 54 -8.39 1.98 9.19
C GLU A 54 -9.36 3.04 8.70
N VAL A 55 -9.86 2.87 7.47
CA VAL A 55 -10.90 3.74 6.90
C VAL A 55 -12.16 2.93 6.63
N ILE A 56 -13.26 3.33 7.26
CA ILE A 56 -14.59 2.72 7.16
C ILE A 56 -15.52 3.72 6.50
N ILE A 57 -16.30 3.27 5.52
CA ILE A 57 -17.29 4.09 4.82
C ILE A 57 -18.63 3.41 5.02
N ASP A 58 -19.56 4.07 5.67
CA ASP A 58 -20.83 3.47 6.06
C ASP A 58 -21.64 3.01 4.84
N GLY A 59 -22.19 1.80 4.93
CA GLY A 59 -22.92 1.15 3.84
C GLY A 59 -22.07 0.70 2.65
N VAL A 60 -20.75 0.95 2.66
CA VAL A 60 -19.83 0.59 1.56
C VAL A 60 -18.72 -0.35 2.01
N THR A 61 -18.17 -0.16 3.21
CA THR A 61 -17.14 -1.04 3.77
C THR A 61 -17.81 -2.24 4.45
N ASP A 62 -17.54 -3.43 3.91
CA ASP A 62 -17.89 -4.68 4.57
C ASP A 62 -16.84 -4.99 5.65
N THR A 63 -17.29 -4.99 6.90
CA THR A 63 -16.45 -5.21 8.09
C THR A 63 -16.23 -6.68 8.43
N THR A 64 -16.81 -7.61 7.66
CA THR A 64 -16.51 -9.05 7.80
C THR A 64 -15.16 -9.42 7.18
N PHE A 65 -14.65 -8.57 6.28
CA PHE A 65 -13.30 -8.68 5.71
C PHE A 65 -12.27 -7.94 6.57
N PRO A 66 -10.97 -8.29 6.46
CA PRO A 66 -9.91 -7.58 7.16
C PRO A 66 -9.96 -6.07 6.97
N ALA A 67 -9.61 -5.35 8.03
CA ALA A 67 -9.57 -3.89 8.09
C ALA A 67 -8.86 -3.29 6.88
N ARG A 68 -9.49 -2.28 6.28
CA ARG A 68 -8.92 -1.57 5.13
C ARG A 68 -8.02 -0.45 5.62
N LEU A 69 -6.75 -0.78 5.79
CA LEU A 69 -5.74 0.12 6.30
C LEU A 69 -5.21 1.08 5.23
N CYS A 70 -4.86 2.29 5.64
CA CYS A 70 -3.99 3.18 4.88
C CYS A 70 -2.68 2.47 4.53
N GLY A 71 -2.11 2.88 3.39
CA GLY A 71 -0.76 2.50 2.99
C GLY A 71 0.29 3.03 3.97
N TYR A 72 1.54 2.59 3.83
CA TYR A 72 2.66 3.06 4.66
C TYR A 72 2.94 4.56 4.55
N ASN A 73 2.43 5.22 3.52
CA ASN A 73 2.47 6.66 3.32
C ASN A 73 1.28 7.40 3.96
N GLY A 74 0.44 6.71 4.75
CA GLY A 74 -0.71 7.28 5.43
C GLY A 74 -1.90 7.56 4.50
N ARG A 75 -1.84 7.10 3.23
CA ARG A 75 -2.88 7.37 2.24
C ARG A 75 -3.79 6.17 2.04
N TYR A 76 -5.08 6.45 1.92
CA TYR A 76 -6.11 5.51 1.52
C TYR A 76 -6.88 6.10 0.33
N HIS A 77 -7.11 5.29 -0.69
CA HIS A 77 -7.83 5.68 -1.90
C HIS A 77 -9.03 4.75 -2.10
N ARG A 78 -10.20 5.34 -2.32
CA ARG A 78 -11.42 4.59 -2.60
C ARG A 78 -12.25 5.25 -3.69
N LEU A 79 -12.51 4.50 -4.76
CA LEU A 79 -13.49 4.88 -5.77
C LEU A 79 -14.90 4.76 -5.18
N LEU A 80 -15.68 5.82 -5.29
CA LEU A 80 -17.06 5.90 -4.82
C LEU A 80 -17.94 6.47 -5.92
N TYR A 81 -19.21 6.10 -5.92
CA TYR A 81 -20.19 6.78 -6.75
C TYR A 81 -20.44 8.20 -6.20
N PRO A 82 -20.88 9.16 -7.04
CA PRO A 82 -21.30 10.45 -6.55
C PRO A 82 -22.43 10.30 -5.54
N GLY A 83 -22.29 10.97 -4.40
CA GLY A 83 -23.18 10.77 -3.26
C GLY A 83 -22.62 11.40 -1.99
N THR A 84 -23.33 11.20 -0.90
CA THR A 84 -22.95 11.69 0.43
C THR A 84 -22.73 10.49 1.33
N TYR A 85 -21.61 10.47 2.04
CA TYR A 85 -21.17 9.34 2.84
C TYR A 85 -20.74 9.78 4.23
N THR A 86 -20.87 8.87 5.20
CA THR A 86 -20.20 8.99 6.50
C THR A 86 -18.92 8.17 6.45
N VAL A 87 -17.79 8.82 6.77
CA VAL A 87 -16.46 8.20 6.77
C VAL A 87 -15.95 8.18 8.20
N ARG A 88 -15.62 7.00 8.71
CA ARG A 88 -14.93 6.83 9.99
C ARG A 88 -13.48 6.46 9.75
N VAL A 89 -12.58 7.15 10.44
CA VAL A 89 -11.14 6.86 10.41
C VAL A 89 -10.73 6.44 11.80
N ARG A 90 -10.13 5.27 11.92
CA ARG A 90 -9.72 4.68 13.21
C ARG A 90 -8.23 4.46 13.24
N TYR A 91 -7.61 4.81 14.35
CA TYR A 91 -6.23 4.49 14.61
C TYR A 91 -6.09 4.06 16.07
N ASP A 92 -5.76 2.79 16.29
CA ASP A 92 -5.72 2.17 17.62
C ASP A 92 -7.06 2.36 18.38
N THR A 93 -7.06 3.11 19.48
CA THR A 93 -8.25 3.43 20.29
C THR A 93 -8.95 4.73 19.88
N LEU A 94 -8.36 5.47 18.93
CA LEU A 94 -8.87 6.77 18.47
C LEU A 94 -9.77 6.59 17.24
N GLU A 95 -10.85 7.37 17.19
CA GLU A 95 -11.77 7.43 16.05
C GLU A 95 -12.11 8.88 15.73
N GLN A 96 -12.17 9.21 14.44
CA GLN A 96 -12.79 10.44 13.93
C GLN A 96 -13.86 10.10 12.92
N VAL A 97 -14.98 10.81 12.99
CA VAL A 97 -16.13 10.62 12.13
C VAL A 97 -16.36 11.89 11.31
N PHE A 98 -16.42 11.72 10.00
CA PHE A 98 -16.71 12.76 9.03
C PHE A 98 -18.09 12.47 8.44
N GLU A 99 -19.08 13.23 8.88
CA GLU A 99 -20.43 13.15 8.34
C GLU A 99 -20.54 14.00 7.07
N ASP A 100 -21.51 13.67 6.23
CA ASP A 100 -21.84 14.41 5.02
C ASP A 100 -20.69 14.63 4.01
N VAL A 101 -19.78 13.67 3.90
CA VAL A 101 -18.68 13.71 2.93
C VAL A 101 -19.24 13.57 1.52
N ARG A 102 -19.22 14.66 0.76
CA ARG A 102 -19.72 14.71 -0.62
C ARG A 102 -18.66 14.24 -1.61
N ILE A 103 -19.02 13.22 -2.39
CA ILE A 103 -18.24 12.74 -3.52
C ILE A 103 -18.84 13.31 -4.80
N GLY A 104 -18.05 14.10 -5.52
CA GLY A 104 -18.44 14.70 -6.79
C GLY A 104 -18.14 13.83 -8.01
N GLY A 105 -18.57 14.31 -9.17
CA GLY A 105 -18.36 13.64 -10.46
C GLY A 105 -17.10 14.08 -11.23
N GLY A 106 -16.31 15.03 -10.72
CA GLY A 106 -15.21 15.64 -11.48
C GLY A 106 -13.83 15.46 -10.86
N GLU A 107 -13.75 15.57 -9.53
CA GLU A 107 -12.49 15.63 -8.80
C GLU A 107 -12.48 14.62 -7.63
N ASN A 108 -11.32 14.47 -7.01
CA ASN A 108 -11.19 13.68 -5.80
C ASN A 108 -11.60 14.50 -4.58
N THR A 109 -12.31 13.89 -3.65
CA THR A 109 -12.60 14.47 -2.34
C THR A 109 -11.47 14.08 -1.39
N TYR A 110 -10.86 15.06 -0.74
CA TYR A 110 -9.76 14.84 0.20
C TYR A 110 -10.24 15.00 1.65
N ILE A 111 -9.79 14.09 2.51
CA ILE A 111 -9.91 14.21 3.97
C ILE A 111 -8.51 14.08 4.54
N ASP A 112 -8.04 15.15 5.18
CA ASP A 112 -6.81 15.13 5.97
C ASP A 112 -7.20 14.92 7.44
N VAL A 113 -6.72 13.82 8.02
CA VAL A 113 -7.01 13.41 9.39
C VAL A 113 -5.74 13.49 10.21
N VAL A 114 -5.85 14.13 11.37
CA VAL A 114 -4.75 14.29 12.31
C VAL A 114 -5.14 13.66 13.63
N PHE A 115 -4.35 12.71 14.12
CA PHE A 115 -4.53 12.16 15.47
C PHE A 115 -3.47 12.74 16.42
N PRO A 116 -3.86 13.50 17.45
CA PRO A 116 -2.97 13.92 18.53
C PRO A 116 -2.68 12.76 19.47
N ASP A 117 -1.48 12.72 20.04
CA ASP A 117 -0.99 11.65 20.91
C ASP A 117 -1.10 10.24 20.31
N ALA A 118 -1.29 10.14 18.98
CA ALA A 118 -0.93 8.97 18.22
C ALA A 118 0.60 8.87 18.17
N SER A 119 1.26 9.02 19.33
CA SER A 119 2.61 8.56 19.56
C SER A 119 2.64 7.21 18.89
N VAL A 120 3.35 7.13 17.76
CA VAL A 120 3.64 5.86 17.13
C VAL A 120 4.64 5.20 18.08
N ARG A 121 4.17 4.83 19.27
CA ARG A 121 4.64 3.65 19.94
C ARG A 121 4.29 2.59 18.94
N GLU A 122 5.28 2.23 18.13
CA GLU A 122 5.24 0.94 17.50
C GLU A 122 4.98 -0.02 18.65
N ILE A 123 3.73 -0.46 18.79
CA ILE A 123 3.39 -1.55 19.68
C ILE A 123 4.06 -2.73 19.00
N HIS A 124 5.32 -2.93 19.37
CA HIS A 124 6.07 -4.13 19.12
C HIS A 124 5.38 -5.15 19.99
N THR A 125 4.42 -5.86 19.41
CA THR A 125 4.23 -7.23 19.85
C THR A 125 5.59 -7.89 19.59
N GLU A 126 6.36 -8.16 20.65
CA GLU A 126 7.68 -8.80 20.64
C GLU A 126 7.67 -10.20 19.98
N SER A 127 6.53 -10.61 19.41
CA SER A 127 6.25 -11.88 18.76
C SER A 127 6.04 -11.81 17.25
N GLU A 128 6.02 -10.63 16.60
CA GLU A 128 5.76 -10.54 15.15
C GLU A 128 7.05 -10.61 14.33
N ILE A 129 7.21 -11.70 13.55
CA ILE A 129 8.29 -11.85 12.56
C ILE A 129 7.80 -11.22 11.25
N ASP A 130 8.42 -10.14 10.77
CA ASP A 130 8.02 -9.46 9.51
C ASP A 130 9.16 -8.66 8.85
N ILE A 131 8.96 -8.34 7.56
CA ILE A 131 9.77 -7.39 6.78
C ILE A 131 8.90 -6.17 6.44
N LYS A 132 9.15 -5.01 7.04
CA LYS A 132 8.43 -3.76 6.76
C LYS A 132 9.16 -2.95 5.68
N LEU A 133 8.46 -2.64 4.58
CA LEU A 133 8.98 -1.83 3.48
C LEU A 133 8.61 -0.36 3.70
N LEU A 134 9.55 0.43 4.20
CA LEU A 134 9.39 1.87 4.44
C LEU A 134 9.93 2.68 3.26
N PRO A 135 9.53 3.94 3.06
CA PRO A 135 9.99 4.74 1.91
C PRO A 135 11.52 4.77 1.75
N GLU A 136 12.25 5.00 2.84
CA GLU A 136 13.72 5.16 2.84
C GLU A 136 14.49 3.91 3.28
N SER A 137 13.80 2.90 3.80
CA SER A 137 14.46 1.75 4.43
C SER A 137 13.64 0.46 4.31
N VAL A 138 14.31 -0.65 4.57
CA VAL A 138 13.71 -1.95 4.78
C VAL A 138 13.99 -2.34 6.23
N ARG A 139 12.93 -2.58 7.00
CA ARG A 139 13.05 -2.99 8.40
C ARG A 139 12.68 -4.45 8.56
N PHE A 140 13.52 -5.18 9.27
CA PHE A 140 13.34 -6.58 9.62
C PHE A 140 13.05 -6.66 11.11
N VAL A 141 12.03 -7.40 11.49
CA VAL A 141 11.60 -7.56 12.88
C VAL A 141 11.55 -9.06 13.18
N ALA A 142 12.33 -9.51 14.16
CA ALA A 142 12.30 -10.86 14.71
C ALA A 142 13.13 -10.90 16.01
N PRO A 143 12.81 -11.75 17.00
CA PRO A 143 13.61 -11.89 18.22
C PRO A 143 15.10 -12.11 17.94
N ALA A 144 15.40 -12.98 16.98
CA ALA A 144 16.68 -13.10 16.32
C ALA A 144 16.49 -13.75 14.95
N GLY A 145 17.40 -13.49 14.01
CA GLY A 145 17.36 -14.10 12.69
C GLY A 145 18.47 -13.67 11.76
N GLU A 146 18.39 -14.19 10.55
CA GLU A 146 19.31 -13.91 9.46
C GLU A 146 18.56 -13.17 8.35
N VAL A 147 19.19 -12.13 7.81
CA VAL A 147 18.68 -11.35 6.69
C VAL A 147 19.60 -11.52 5.51
N SER A 148 19.02 -11.74 4.33
CA SER A 148 19.72 -11.69 3.05
C SER A 148 18.94 -10.83 2.06
N ILE A 149 19.62 -9.94 1.34
CA ILE A 149 19.02 -9.20 0.22
C ILE A 149 19.71 -9.63 -1.06
N TYR A 150 18.92 -9.96 -2.07
CA TYR A 150 19.36 -10.35 -3.39
C TYR A 150 18.93 -9.32 -4.42
N ASP A 151 19.76 -9.08 -5.43
CA ASP A 151 19.35 -8.34 -6.63
C ASP A 151 18.55 -9.24 -7.59
N ILE A 152 18.10 -8.67 -8.71
CA ILE A 152 17.32 -9.39 -9.74
C ILE A 152 18.09 -10.53 -10.42
N SER A 153 19.43 -10.52 -10.38
CA SER A 153 20.26 -11.60 -10.91
C SER A 153 20.41 -12.77 -9.93
N GLY A 154 19.87 -12.63 -8.71
CA GLY A 154 20.04 -13.59 -7.62
C GLY A 154 21.36 -13.43 -6.85
N LYS A 155 22.14 -12.38 -7.12
CA LYS A 155 23.36 -12.09 -6.36
C LYS A 155 22.99 -11.52 -5.00
N ARG A 156 23.56 -12.08 -3.93
CA ARG A 156 23.39 -11.55 -2.58
C ARG A 156 24.18 -10.25 -2.43
N VAL A 157 23.48 -9.16 -2.19
CA VAL A 157 24.03 -7.80 -2.03
C VAL A 157 24.12 -7.35 -0.57
N TYR A 158 23.40 -8.02 0.33
CA TYR A 158 23.45 -7.75 1.77
C TYR A 158 23.22 -9.03 2.57
N TYR A 159 23.91 -9.14 3.70
CA TYR A 159 23.73 -10.19 4.68
C TYR A 159 24.00 -9.63 6.08
N ALA A 160 23.15 -10.00 7.04
CA ALA A 160 23.41 -9.72 8.45
C ALA A 160 22.63 -10.68 9.35
N ASP A 161 23.25 -11.05 10.47
CA ASP A 161 22.56 -11.63 11.61
C ASP A 161 22.13 -10.49 12.54
N PHE A 162 20.95 -10.63 13.16
CA PHE A 162 20.43 -9.60 14.05
C PHE A 162 19.62 -10.19 15.21
N ALA A 163 19.48 -9.39 16.27
CA ALA A 163 18.57 -9.62 17.38
C ALA A 163 17.61 -8.44 17.51
N GLY A 164 16.31 -8.71 17.65
CA GLY A 164 15.24 -7.70 17.74
C GLY A 164 14.85 -7.07 16.40
N ALA A 165 15.52 -6.00 16.00
CA ALA A 165 15.19 -5.29 14.76
C ALA A 165 16.44 -4.86 14.00
N LEU A 166 16.38 -4.99 12.67
CA LEU A 166 17.42 -4.52 11.76
C LEU A 166 16.82 -3.55 10.75
N ILE A 167 17.46 -2.41 10.56
CA ILE A 167 17.05 -1.41 9.57
C ILE A 167 18.14 -1.28 8.51
N VAL A 168 17.77 -1.50 7.26
CA VAL A 168 18.67 -1.37 6.12
C VAL A 168 18.22 -0.18 5.27
N SER A 169 19.09 0.82 5.12
CA SER A 169 18.82 2.00 4.30
C SER A 169 18.77 1.64 2.82
N ARG A 170 17.75 2.13 2.09
CA ARG A 170 17.65 1.94 0.64
C ARG A 170 18.74 2.69 -0.13
N LYS A 171 19.33 3.72 0.47
CA LYS A 171 20.44 4.51 -0.12
C LYS A 171 21.70 3.67 -0.34
N ASN A 172 21.83 2.55 0.36
CA ASN A 172 22.96 1.62 0.22
C ASN A 172 22.88 0.76 -1.05
N PHE A 173 21.77 0.81 -1.79
CA PHE A 173 21.57 0.03 -3.00
C PHE A 173 21.49 0.93 -4.23
N SER A 174 21.92 0.38 -5.37
CA SER A 174 21.70 1.00 -6.67
C SER A 174 20.20 0.97 -7.03
N PRO A 175 19.73 1.84 -7.95
CA PRO A 175 18.37 1.72 -8.47
C PRO A 175 18.14 0.33 -9.08
N GLY A 176 17.02 -0.30 -8.75
CA GLY A 176 16.74 -1.66 -9.19
C GLY A 176 15.69 -2.39 -8.36
N VAL A 177 15.46 -3.66 -8.72
CA VAL A 177 14.55 -4.57 -8.02
C VAL A 177 15.35 -5.51 -7.12
N TYR A 178 14.89 -5.67 -5.89
CA TYR A 178 15.54 -6.46 -4.85
C TYR A 178 14.57 -7.39 -4.13
N PHE A 179 15.11 -8.48 -3.60
CA PHE A 179 14.38 -9.47 -2.83
C PHE A 179 15.01 -9.58 -1.44
N ALA A 180 14.26 -9.15 -0.43
CA ALA A 180 14.62 -9.28 0.97
C ALA A 180 14.10 -10.62 1.51
N ARG A 181 14.99 -11.38 2.15
CA ARG A 181 14.72 -12.66 2.80
C ARG A 181 15.05 -12.56 4.28
N LEU A 182 14.11 -12.95 5.13
CA LEU A 182 14.24 -13.05 6.58
C LEU A 182 14.06 -14.50 6.99
N SER A 183 15.02 -15.04 7.73
CA SER A 183 14.96 -16.37 8.36
C SER A 183 15.02 -16.20 9.88
N ALA A 184 13.97 -16.61 10.59
CA ALA A 184 13.90 -16.52 12.04
C ALA A 184 13.26 -17.79 12.61
N GLY A 185 14.08 -18.65 13.22
CA GLY A 185 13.65 -19.98 13.67
C GLY A 185 13.10 -20.82 12.52
N LYS A 186 11.81 -21.20 12.59
CA LYS A 186 11.11 -21.94 11.52
C LYS A 186 10.41 -21.03 10.50
N CYS A 187 10.43 -19.71 10.72
CA CYS A 187 9.75 -18.75 9.86
C CYS A 187 10.69 -18.27 8.74
N LEU A 188 10.18 -18.26 7.52
CA LEU A 188 10.86 -17.68 6.36
C LEU A 188 9.94 -16.69 5.65
N ILE A 189 10.37 -15.44 5.55
CA ILE A 189 9.61 -14.38 4.88
C ILE A 189 10.44 -13.82 3.73
N ASN A 190 9.80 -13.63 2.58
CA ASN A 190 10.38 -12.99 1.42
C ASN A 190 9.53 -11.79 1.00
N LYS A 191 10.15 -10.63 0.75
CA LYS A 191 9.47 -9.46 0.17
C LYS A 191 10.30 -8.86 -0.96
N LYS A 192 9.62 -8.49 -2.03
CA LYS A 192 10.18 -7.73 -3.14
C LYS A 192 10.09 -6.23 -2.85
N PHE A 193 11.15 -5.47 -3.13
CA PHE A 193 11.11 -4.02 -3.08
C PHE A 193 11.88 -3.42 -4.27
N VAL A 194 11.59 -2.14 -4.55
CA VAL A 194 12.22 -1.38 -5.63
C VAL A 194 12.93 -0.20 -5.01
N VAL A 195 14.15 0.06 -5.47
CA VAL A 195 14.91 1.26 -5.16
C VAL A 195 14.85 2.17 -6.38
N ILE A 196 14.33 3.37 -6.18
CA ILE A 196 14.25 4.44 -7.17
C ILE A 196 15.02 5.61 -6.54
N LYS A 197 15.90 6.25 -7.30
CA LYS A 197 16.61 7.47 -6.88
C LYS A 197 15.95 8.68 -7.53
#